data_AF-A0A4P5QLW2-F1
#
_entry.id   AF-A0A4P5QLW2-F1
#
_cell.length_a   1.000
_cell.length_b   1.000
_cell.length_c   1.000
_cell.angle_alpha   90.00
_cell.angle_beta   90.00
_cell.angle_gamma   90.00
#
_symmetry.space_group_name_H-M   'P 1'
#
loop_
_entity.id
_entity.type
_entity.pdbx_description
1 polymer ?
#
loop_
_entity_poly.entity_id
_entity_poly.type
_entity_poly.pdbx_seq_one_letter_code
_entity_poly.pdbx_strand_id
1 'polypeptide(L)'
;MSKRLFDAMQACVVIAEITSGKDYAAYSADRILRYAVERQFEIIGEALGRAVRLDRDILTDLPDLPNIVAFRNRLIHGYDTVDDSIVWNIAQEELPILEASLRQWLRAHGDL
;
A
#
# COMPACT_ATOMS: atom_id res chain seq x y z
N MET A 1 -4.86 -7.36 -15.45
CA MET A 1 -4.98 -6.09 -14.70
C MET A 1 -5.55 -6.33 -13.31
N SER A 2 -6.84 -6.66 -13.22
CA SER A 2 -7.61 -6.86 -11.99
C SER A 2 -6.89 -7.63 -10.88
N LYS A 3 -6.30 -8.80 -11.20
CA LYS A 3 -5.48 -9.57 -10.24
C LYS A 3 -4.43 -8.72 -9.50
N ARG A 4 -3.76 -7.77 -10.15
CA ARG A 4 -2.74 -6.93 -9.51
C ARG A 4 -3.34 -5.91 -8.56
N LEU A 5 -4.48 -5.34 -8.89
CA LEU A 5 -5.19 -4.42 -8.00
C LEU A 5 -5.76 -5.16 -6.80
N PHE A 6 -6.22 -6.39 -7.01
CA PHE A 6 -6.61 -7.29 -5.93
C PHE A 6 -5.42 -7.64 -5.03
N ASP A 7 -4.26 -8.01 -5.59
CA ASP A 7 -3.04 -8.28 -4.83
C ASP A 7 -2.65 -7.05 -3.96
N ALA A 8 -2.72 -5.84 -4.52
CA ALA A 8 -2.46 -4.60 -3.77
C ALA A 8 -3.49 -4.35 -2.67
N MET A 9 -4.78 -4.53 -2.96
CA MET A 9 -5.86 -4.35 -1.99
C MET A 9 -5.71 -5.33 -0.82
N GLN A 10 -5.41 -6.60 -1.10
CA GLN A 10 -5.16 -7.61 -0.06
C GLN A 10 -3.96 -7.25 0.82
N ALA A 11 -2.88 -6.76 0.23
CA ALA A 11 -1.73 -6.31 1.01
C ALA A 11 -2.08 -5.10 1.91
N CYS A 12 -2.96 -4.19 1.47
CA CYS A 12 -3.48 -3.13 2.33
C CYS A 12 -4.26 -3.69 3.53
N VAL A 13 -5.16 -4.65 3.28
CA VAL A 13 -5.94 -5.31 4.33
C VAL A 13 -5.01 -5.99 5.35
N VAL A 14 -3.98 -6.71 4.88
CA VAL A 14 -3.02 -7.37 5.78
C VAL A 14 -2.30 -6.35 6.67
N ILE A 15 -1.85 -5.21 6.14
CA ILE A 15 -1.23 -4.16 6.96
C ILE A 15 -2.21 -3.68 8.03
N ALA A 16 -3.44 -3.34 7.65
CA ALA A 16 -4.45 -2.86 8.59
C ALA A 16 -4.77 -3.89 9.70
N GLU A 17 -4.78 -5.18 9.37
CA GLU A 17 -5.00 -6.26 10.34
C GLU A 17 -3.83 -6.40 11.33
N ILE A 18 -2.58 -6.42 10.85
CA ILE A 18 -1.40 -6.63 11.70
C ILE A 18 -1.04 -5.38 12.54
N THR A 19 -1.47 -4.19 12.11
CA THR A 19 -1.32 -2.94 12.87
C THR A 19 -2.52 -2.61 13.77
N SER A 20 -3.60 -3.39 13.67
CA SER A 20 -4.84 -3.13 14.41
C SER A 20 -4.61 -3.07 15.93
N GLY A 21 -5.14 -2.02 16.56
CA GLY A 21 -5.05 -1.81 18.01
C GLY A 21 -3.64 -1.47 18.52
N LYS A 22 -2.67 -1.24 17.63
CA LYS A 22 -1.31 -0.83 18.01
C LYS A 22 -1.16 0.68 17.89
N ASP A 23 -0.32 1.24 18.76
CA ASP A 23 0.20 2.58 18.60
C ASP A 23 1.62 2.54 17.99
N TYR A 24 2.19 3.71 17.73
CA TYR A 24 3.54 3.83 17.18
C TYR A 24 4.62 3.20 18.08
N ALA A 25 4.47 3.29 19.40
CA ALA A 25 5.45 2.73 20.33
C ALA A 25 5.47 1.20 20.25
N ALA A 26 4.30 0.56 20.22
CA ALA A 26 4.17 -0.88 20.04
C ALA A 26 4.67 -1.34 18.66
N TYR A 27 4.38 -0.55 17.61
CA TYR A 27 4.86 -0.82 16.25
C TYR A 27 6.40 -0.73 16.14
N SER A 28 6.98 0.39 16.58
CA SER A 28 8.43 0.65 16.46
C SER A 28 9.28 -0.36 17.25
N ALA A 29 8.78 -0.83 18.41
CA ALA A 29 9.46 -1.83 19.23
C ALA A 29 9.41 -3.26 18.64
N ASP A 30 8.46 -3.54 17.75
CA ASP A 30 8.27 -4.87 17.16
C ASP A 30 8.90 -4.98 15.76
N ARG A 31 10.15 -5.45 15.74
CA ARG A 31 10.91 -5.61 14.49
C ARG A 31 10.24 -6.55 13.48
N ILE A 32 9.55 -7.60 13.92
CA ILE A 32 8.91 -8.55 13.00
C ILE A 32 7.69 -7.91 12.35
N LEU A 33 6.90 -7.17 13.12
CA LEU A 33 5.78 -6.40 12.60
C LEU A 33 6.25 -5.37 11.56
N ARG A 34 7.31 -4.62 11.85
CA ARG A 34 7.87 -3.65 10.90
C ARG A 34 8.26 -4.30 9.57
N TYR A 35 8.98 -5.42 9.61
CA TYR A 35 9.33 -6.16 8.40
C TYR A 35 8.11 -6.71 7.65
N ALA A 36 7.07 -7.14 8.36
CA ALA A 36 5.83 -7.57 7.74
C ALA A 36 5.13 -6.40 7.01
N VAL A 37 5.04 -5.23 7.65
CA VAL A 37 4.46 -4.02 7.05
C VAL A 37 5.25 -3.55 5.83
N GLU A 38 6.57 -3.43 5.96
CA GLU A 38 7.48 -3.09 4.85
C GLU A 38 7.27 -4.05 3.66
N ARG A 39 7.21 -5.36 3.92
CA ARG A 39 7.00 -6.37 2.88
C ARG A 39 5.66 -6.21 2.18
N GLN A 40 4.59 -5.88 2.90
CA GLN A 40 3.29 -5.63 2.27
C GLN A 40 3.31 -4.35 1.42
N PHE A 41 4.00 -3.29 1.86
CA PHE A 41 4.18 -2.10 1.04
C PHE A 41 4.96 -2.37 -0.25
N GLU A 42 5.97 -3.25 -0.23
CA GLU A 42 6.64 -3.70 -1.45
C GLU A 42 5.67 -4.38 -2.43
N ILE A 43 4.80 -5.26 -1.92
CA ILE A 43 3.79 -5.97 -2.72
C ILE A 43 2.82 -4.99 -3.36
N ILE A 44 2.30 -4.02 -2.59
CA ILE A 44 1.44 -2.94 -3.10
C ILE A 44 2.15 -2.21 -4.24
N GLY A 45 3.37 -1.73 -4.01
CA GLY A 45 4.13 -0.97 -5.00
C GLY A 45 4.44 -1.76 -6.28
N GLU A 46 4.82 -3.03 -6.16
CA GLU A 46 5.07 -3.90 -7.32
C GLU A 46 3.79 -4.16 -8.12
N ALA A 47 2.68 -4.43 -7.44
CA ALA A 47 1.41 -4.76 -8.06
C ALA A 47 0.83 -3.54 -8.80
N LEU A 48 0.80 -2.37 -8.16
CA LEU A 48 0.34 -1.12 -8.79
C LEU A 48 1.27 -0.68 -9.92
N GLY A 49 2.58 -0.80 -9.75
CA GLY A 49 3.54 -0.51 -10.83
C GLY A 49 3.35 -1.42 -12.05
N ARG A 50 2.99 -2.69 -11.84
CA ARG A 50 2.64 -3.62 -12.93
C ARG A 50 1.30 -3.29 -13.56
N ALA A 51 0.30 -2.90 -12.76
CA ALA A 51 -1.00 -2.45 -13.25
C ALA A 51 -0.83 -1.29 -14.23
N VAL A 52 -0.19 -0.19 -13.80
CA VAL A 52 0.03 1.00 -14.66
C VAL A 52 0.81 0.70 -15.94
N ARG A 53 1.73 -0.27 -15.92
CA ARG A 53 2.46 -0.69 -17.13
C ARG A 53 1.60 -1.47 -18.12
N LEU A 54 0.60 -2.20 -17.62
CA LEU A 54 -0.30 -3.01 -18.44
C LEU A 54 -1.43 -2.16 -19.04
N ASP A 55 -1.90 -1.16 -18.31
CA ASP A 55 -2.92 -0.22 -18.76
C ASP A 55 -2.67 1.13 -18.10
N ARG A 56 -2.50 2.18 -18.90
CA ARG A 56 -2.30 3.53 -18.36
C ARG A 56 -3.63 4.23 -18.08
N ASP A 57 -4.73 3.77 -18.67
CA ASP A 57 -6.03 4.41 -18.54
C ASP A 57 -6.59 4.28 -17.12
N ILE A 58 -6.10 3.29 -16.36
CA ILE A 58 -6.37 3.15 -14.93
C ILE A 58 -5.97 4.38 -14.10
N LEU A 59 -5.03 5.19 -14.57
CA LEU A 59 -4.68 6.45 -13.90
C LEU A 59 -5.81 7.48 -14.00
N THR A 60 -6.77 7.29 -14.90
CA THR A 60 -7.99 8.09 -14.99
C THR A 60 -9.02 7.63 -13.95
N ASP A 61 -9.15 6.31 -13.77
CA ASP A 61 -10.08 5.73 -12.80
C ASP A 61 -9.58 5.83 -11.36
N LEU A 62 -8.25 5.81 -11.19
CA LEU A 62 -7.54 5.91 -9.93
C LEU A 62 -6.50 7.05 -10.03
N PRO A 63 -6.95 8.32 -10.02
CA PRO A 63 -6.08 9.48 -10.18
C PRO A 63 -5.04 9.63 -9.05
N ASP A 64 -5.29 9.02 -7.89
CA ASP A 64 -4.35 9.03 -6.75
C ASP A 64 -3.26 7.95 -6.85
N LEU A 65 -3.38 6.99 -7.77
CA LEU A 65 -2.40 5.91 -7.94
C LEU A 65 -0.95 6.40 -8.15
N PRO A 66 -0.67 7.48 -8.90
CA PRO A 66 0.65 8.06 -9.02
C PRO A 66 1.26 8.52 -7.69
N ASN A 67 0.45 9.05 -6.76
CA ASN A 67 0.90 9.46 -5.43
C ASN A 67 1.30 8.23 -4.61
N ILE A 68 0.53 7.16 -4.72
CA ILE A 68 0.81 5.87 -4.07
C ILE A 68 2.06 5.18 -4.67
N VAL A 69 2.28 5.29 -5.99
CA VAL A 69 3.51 4.80 -6.64
C VAL A 69 4.71 5.70 -6.26
N ALA A 70 4.53 7.00 -6.12
CA ALA A 70 5.55 7.91 -5.61
C ALA A 70 5.91 7.59 -4.14
N PHE A 71 4.94 7.13 -3.34
CA PHE A 71 5.16 6.63 -1.98
C PHE A 71 6.06 5.39 -1.95
N ARG A 72 5.92 4.43 -2.89
CA ARG A 72 6.88 3.33 -3.08
C ARG A 72 8.30 3.87 -3.30
N ASN A 73 8.45 4.91 -4.12
CA ASN A 73 9.78 5.49 -4.36
C ASN A 73 10.35 6.15 -3.09
N ARG A 74 9.51 6.69 -2.21
CA ARG A 74 9.92 7.25 -0.92
C ARG A 74 10.36 6.19 0.09
N LEU A 75 9.72 5.02 0.11
CA LEU A 75 10.16 3.87 0.90
C LEU A 75 11.48 3.28 0.38
N ILE A 76 11.69 3.23 -0.94
CA ILE A 76 12.84 2.57 -1.57
C ILE A 76 14.08 3.49 -1.69
N HIS A 77 13.92 4.81 -1.80
CA HIS A 77 15.04 5.75 -1.99
C HIS A 77 15.56 6.42 -0.69
N GLY A 78 15.08 6.01 0.48
CA GLY A 78 15.60 6.46 1.78
C GLY A 78 16.66 5.52 2.37
N TYR A 79 17.72 5.19 1.61
CA TYR A 79 18.85 4.43 2.16
C TYR A 79 19.75 5.35 3.01
N ASP A 80 19.40 5.42 4.30
CA ASP A 80 20.32 5.39 5.44
C ASP A 80 19.57 5.00 6.73
N THR A 81 18.24 5.13 6.77
CA THR A 81 17.34 4.49 7.75
C THR A 81 15.91 4.71 7.26
N VAL A 82 15.14 3.65 6.99
CA VAL A 82 13.69 3.80 6.81
C VAL A 82 13.14 4.35 8.13
N ASP A 83 12.59 5.56 8.10
CA ASP A 83 11.99 6.16 9.29
C ASP A 83 10.68 5.44 9.58
N ASP A 84 10.70 4.58 10.60
CA ASP A 84 9.55 3.81 11.05
C ASP A 84 8.33 4.70 11.32
N SER A 85 8.53 5.97 11.72
CA SER A 85 7.44 6.91 11.95
C SER A 85 6.74 7.31 10.65
N ILE A 86 7.47 7.42 9.55
CA ILE A 86 6.91 7.68 8.22
C ILE A 86 6.11 6.46 7.77
N VAL A 87 6.70 5.26 7.86
CA VAL A 87 6.01 4.00 7.47
C VAL A 87 4.71 3.84 8.27
N TRP A 88 4.77 4.07 9.58
CA TRP A 88 3.60 4.05 10.45
C TRP A 88 2.55 5.09 10.04
N ASN A 89 2.96 6.34 9.81
CA ASN A 89 2.02 7.40 9.42
C ASN A 89 1.29 7.06 8.12
N ILE A 90 1.99 6.54 7.12
CA ILE A 90 1.33 6.10 5.88
C ILE A 90 0.40 4.90 6.11
N ALA A 91 0.82 3.91 6.92
CA ALA A 91 -0.03 2.77 7.25
C ALA A 91 -1.36 3.18 7.89
N GLN A 92 -1.37 4.27 8.66
CA GLN A 92 -2.56 4.73 9.38
C GLN A 92 -3.40 5.76 8.61
N GLU A 93 -2.77 6.65 7.83
CA GLU A 93 -3.45 7.79 7.20
C GLU A 93 -3.74 7.58 5.71
N GLU A 94 -2.77 7.09 4.93
CA GLU A 94 -2.89 7.01 3.46
C GLU A 94 -3.36 5.64 2.98
N LEU A 95 -2.94 4.56 3.67
CA LEU A 95 -3.28 3.20 3.30
C LEU A 95 -4.81 2.93 3.28
N PRO A 96 -5.62 3.41 4.24
CA PRO A 96 -7.07 3.20 4.21
C PRO A 96 -7.74 3.84 2.97
N ILE A 97 -7.22 4.98 2.52
CA ILE A 97 -7.72 5.67 1.32
C ILE A 97 -7.41 4.82 0.08
N LEU A 98 -6.18 4.31 -0.03
CA LEU A 98 -5.80 3.41 -1.12
C LEU A 98 -6.67 2.15 -1.15
N GLU A 99 -6.84 1.49 -0.01
CA GLU A 99 -7.66 0.27 0.08
C GLU A 99 -9.09 0.55 -0.41
N ALA A 100 -9.70 1.65 0.04
CA ALA A 100 -11.04 2.03 -0.36
C ALA A 100 -11.16 2.27 -1.88
N SER A 101 -10.21 2.99 -2.47
CA SER A 101 -10.17 3.25 -3.91
C SER A 101 -10.01 1.96 -4.73
N LEU A 102 -9.10 1.07 -4.33
CA LEU A 102 -8.92 -0.23 -4.99
C LEU A 102 -10.18 -1.10 -4.88
N ARG A 103 -10.79 -1.15 -3.69
CA ARG A 103 -12.01 -1.92 -3.44
C ARG A 103 -13.18 -1.38 -4.27
N GLN A 104 -13.31 -0.06 -4.39
CA GLN A 104 -14.34 0.57 -5.23
C GLN A 104 -14.14 0.21 -6.70
N TRP A 105 -12.90 0.34 -7.21
CA TRP A 105 -12.58 0.01 -8.59
C TRP A 105 -12.88 -1.46 -8.91
N LEU A 106 -12.43 -2.38 -8.05
CA LEU A 106 -12.65 -3.82 -8.26
C LEU A 106 -14.14 -4.19 -8.25
N ARG A 107 -14.94 -3.58 -7.38
CA ARG A 107 -16.41 -3.76 -7.38
C ARG A 107 -17.05 -3.28 -8.67
N ALA A 108 -16.64 -2.12 -9.19
CA ALA A 108 -17.18 -1.57 -10.43
C ALA A 108 -16.89 -2.45 -11.66
N HIS A 109 -15.83 -3.27 -11.60
CA HIS A 109 -15.39 -4.14 -12.69
C HIS A 109 -15.76 -5.62 -12.50
N GLY A 110 -16.51 -5.97 -11.44
CA GLY A 110 -16.98 -7.33 -11.18
C GLY A 110 -15.91 -8.29 -10.66
N ASP A 111 -14.83 -7.75 -10.07
CA ASP A 111 -13.66 -8.48 -9.59
C ASP A 111 -13.66 -8.71 -8.07
N LEU A 112 -14.82 -8.46 -7.41
CA LEU A 112 -15.09 -8.67 -5.97
C LEU A 112 -16.48 -9.23 -5.73
#